data_AF-C1FJ23-F1
#
_entry.id   AF-C1FJ23-F1
#
_cell.length_a   1.000
_cell.length_b   1.000
_cell.length_c   1.000
_cell.angle_alpha   90.00
_cell.angle_beta   90.00
_cell.angle_gamma   90.00
#
_symmetry.space_group_name_H-M   'P 1'
#
loop_
_entity.id
_entity.type
_entity.pdbx_description
1 polymer ?
#
loop_
_entity_poly.entity_id
_entity_poly.type
_entity_poly.pdbx_seq_one_letter_code
_entity_poly.pdbx_strand_id
1 'polypeptide(L)'
;MRDDDIDNSRTITVLYGGPIAKEVADVVVGRMKDQSVFQHVKLGDIAKYQEYGIETVDQRDMLDAATIAVLPEPGWEGPDPKTVDEVFLLVMETGEMEEAVGGGITFLRDTMTSARTNREQRTDWVRCMHIARDDKTTRVAYAVLAVGDTDAMPERAMYRSKQNTAADCNQAGQLADKVMEQLGGVRLCPRGEIDVARDEVDRDVAAFIDTRLLPALVP
;
A
#
# COMPACT_ATOMS: atom_id res chain seq x y z
N MET A 1 -20.37 10.97 -31.33
CA MET A 1 -20.00 9.97 -30.31
C MET A 1 -18.64 10.43 -29.84
N ARG A 2 -18.55 11.00 -28.64
CA ARG A 2 -17.27 11.49 -28.12
C ARG A 2 -16.52 10.25 -27.67
N ASP A 3 -15.40 9.97 -28.33
CA ASP A 3 -14.36 9.16 -27.71
C ASP A 3 -13.91 9.98 -26.50
N ASP A 4 -14.40 9.61 -25.33
CA ASP A 4 -13.77 9.99 -24.08
C ASP A 4 -12.42 9.28 -24.13
N ASP A 5 -11.40 9.98 -24.66
CA ASP A 5 -10.00 9.63 -24.50
C ASP A 5 -9.78 9.42 -23.01
N ILE A 6 -9.80 8.15 -22.58
CA ILE A 6 -9.33 7.77 -21.26
C ILE A 6 -7.89 8.28 -21.22
N ASP A 7 -7.65 9.28 -20.38
CA ASP A 7 -6.33 9.82 -20.14
C ASP A 7 -5.47 8.66 -19.59
N ASN A 8 -4.75 8.01 -20.50
CA ASN A 8 -3.97 6.81 -20.21
C ASN A 8 -2.69 7.15 -19.42
N SER A 9 -2.53 8.36 -18.88
CA SER A 9 -1.34 8.82 -18.13
C SER A 9 -1.13 8.16 -16.76
N ARG A 10 -1.96 7.18 -16.38
CA ARG A 10 -1.88 6.52 -15.09
C ARG A 10 -0.55 5.83 -14.85
N THR A 11 -0.03 6.06 -13.66
CA THR A 11 1.18 5.44 -13.14
C THR A 11 0.84 4.51 -11.98
N ILE A 12 1.34 3.27 -12.01
CA ILE A 12 1.42 2.42 -10.83
C ILE A 12 2.87 2.33 -10.35
N THR A 13 3.07 2.60 -9.07
CA THR A 13 4.37 2.43 -8.40
C THR A 13 4.28 1.24 -7.46
N VAL A 14 5.04 0.19 -7.77
CA VAL A 14 5.16 -1.01 -6.94
C VAL A 14 6.35 -0.81 -5.99
N LEU A 15 6.08 -0.79 -4.69
CA LEU A 15 7.10 -0.60 -3.66
C LEU A 15 7.27 -1.90 -2.87
N TYR A 16 8.47 -2.49 -2.89
CA TYR A 16 8.76 -3.73 -2.18
C TYR A 16 9.53 -3.49 -0.88
N GLY A 17 9.21 -4.27 0.15
CA GLY A 17 9.91 -4.28 1.44
C GLY A 17 10.44 -5.67 1.76
N GLY A 18 11.63 -6.01 1.25
CA GLY A 18 12.30 -7.30 1.47
C GLY A 18 12.74 -8.00 0.17
N PRO A 19 13.65 -8.99 0.25
CA PRO A 19 14.13 -9.74 -0.92
C PRO A 19 13.06 -10.62 -1.58
N ILE A 20 12.26 -11.36 -0.82
CA ILE A 20 11.17 -12.19 -1.35
C ILE A 20 10.04 -11.29 -1.87
N ALA A 21 9.72 -10.21 -1.15
CA ALA A 21 8.77 -9.21 -1.65
C ALA A 21 9.22 -8.60 -2.98
N LYS A 22 10.53 -8.46 -3.22
CA LYS A 22 11.06 -7.98 -4.50
C LYS A 22 10.76 -8.98 -5.62
N GLU A 23 10.96 -10.28 -5.40
CA GLU A 23 10.66 -11.31 -6.39
C GLU A 23 9.16 -11.31 -6.75
N VAL A 24 8.28 -11.23 -5.74
CA VAL A 24 6.83 -11.08 -5.96
C VAL A 24 6.51 -9.77 -6.70
N ALA A 25 7.18 -8.66 -6.36
CA ALA A 25 6.99 -7.38 -7.02
C ALA A 25 7.44 -7.40 -8.49
N ASP A 26 8.50 -8.14 -8.83
CA ASP A 26 8.94 -8.34 -10.21
C ASP A 26 7.86 -9.07 -11.03
N VAL A 27 7.20 -10.09 -10.46
CA VAL A 27 6.05 -10.79 -11.08
C VAL A 27 4.87 -9.83 -11.28
N VAL A 28 4.53 -9.05 -10.26
CA VAL A 28 3.49 -8.01 -10.33
C VAL A 28 3.78 -7.03 -11.45
N VAL A 29 5.00 -6.49 -11.52
CA VAL A 29 5.42 -5.52 -12.55
C VAL A 29 5.33 -6.12 -13.95
N GLY A 30 5.77 -7.37 -14.12
CA GLY A 30 5.63 -8.10 -15.38
C GLY A 30 4.18 -8.12 -15.85
N ARG A 31 3.27 -8.53 -14.96
CA ARG A 31 1.85 -8.62 -15.27
C ARG A 31 1.16 -7.27 -15.47
N MET A 32 1.58 -6.24 -14.74
CA MET A 32 1.04 -4.87 -14.87
C MET A 32 1.44 -4.21 -16.18
N LYS A 33 2.63 -4.50 -16.72
CA LYS A 33 3.06 -4.00 -18.03
C LYS A 33 2.20 -4.52 -19.18
N ASP A 34 1.57 -5.68 -19.00
CA ASP A 34 0.64 -6.25 -19.98
C ASP A 34 -0.76 -5.61 -19.91
N GLN A 35 -1.04 -4.80 -18.87
CA GLN A 35 -2.33 -4.12 -18.71
C GLN A 35 -2.31 -2.74 -19.37
N SER A 36 -3.29 -2.47 -20.23
CA SER A 36 -3.42 -1.17 -20.90
C SER A 36 -3.86 -0.02 -19.97
N VAL A 37 -4.18 -0.32 -18.70
CA VAL A 37 -4.68 0.65 -17.71
C VAL A 37 -3.58 1.61 -17.24
N PHE A 38 -2.31 1.21 -17.33
CA PHE A 38 -1.18 2.02 -16.87
C PHE A 38 -0.21 2.30 -18.00
N GLN A 39 0.13 3.57 -18.24
CA GLN A 39 1.20 3.94 -19.16
C GLN A 39 2.58 3.76 -18.51
N HIS A 40 2.66 3.90 -17.19
CA HIS A 40 3.91 3.81 -16.45
C HIS A 40 3.80 2.81 -15.29
N VAL A 41 4.70 1.83 -15.28
CA VAL A 41 4.87 0.87 -14.18
C VAL A 41 6.25 1.09 -13.59
N LYS A 42 6.31 1.60 -12.36
CA LYS A 42 7.55 1.85 -11.60
C LYS A 42 7.75 0.75 -10.55
N LEU A 43 9.00 0.41 -10.29
CA LEU A 43 9.40 -0.51 -9.24
C LEU A 43 10.41 0.18 -8.33
N GLY A 44 10.23 0.05 -7.02
CA GLY A 44 11.05 0.74 -6.04
C GLY A 44 11.17 0.02 -4.71
N ASP A 45 12.26 0.31 -3.99
CA ASP A 45 12.39 -0.06 -2.58
C ASP A 45 11.52 0.86 -1.72
N ILE A 46 10.66 0.28 -0.87
CA ILE A 46 9.76 1.03 0.00
C ILE A 46 10.50 1.88 1.05
N ALA A 47 11.78 1.60 1.35
CA ALA A 47 12.61 2.47 2.19
C ALA A 47 12.73 3.89 1.62
N LYS A 48 12.55 4.04 0.31
CA LYS A 48 12.68 5.30 -0.44
C LYS A 48 11.32 5.87 -0.84
N TYR A 49 10.24 5.50 -0.15
CA TYR A 49 8.87 5.92 -0.47
C TYR A 49 8.72 7.45 -0.66
N GLN A 50 9.51 8.25 0.06
CA GLN A 50 9.57 9.72 -0.09
C GLN A 50 10.10 10.18 -1.45
N GLU A 51 11.04 9.46 -2.08
CA GLU A 51 11.52 9.78 -3.44
C GLU A 51 10.38 9.66 -4.49
N TYR A 52 9.41 8.79 -4.20
CA TYR A 52 8.19 8.64 -5.00
C TYR A 52 7.12 9.68 -4.69
N GLY A 53 7.37 10.61 -3.77
CA GLY A 53 6.50 11.74 -3.44
C GLY A 53 5.51 11.45 -2.32
N ILE A 54 5.57 10.28 -1.70
CA ILE A 54 4.74 9.97 -0.53
C ILE A 54 5.32 10.71 0.68
N GLU A 55 4.51 11.61 1.23
CA GLU A 55 4.86 12.41 2.40
C GLU A 55 3.76 12.34 3.45
N THR A 56 4.17 12.40 4.71
CA THR A 56 3.23 12.58 5.81
C THR A 56 3.12 14.07 6.12
N VAL A 57 2.03 14.68 5.69
CA VAL A 57 1.82 16.12 5.80
C VAL A 57 0.91 16.43 6.99
N ASP A 58 1.24 17.48 7.74
CA ASP A 58 0.33 18.03 8.74
C ASP A 58 -0.76 18.85 8.05
N GLN A 59 -2.02 18.42 8.14
CA GLN A 59 -3.14 19.14 7.52
C GLN A 59 -3.28 20.57 8.03
N ARG A 60 -2.77 20.89 9.23
CA ARG A 60 -2.76 22.26 9.76
C ARG A 60 -1.79 23.17 9.00
N ASP A 61 -0.72 22.60 8.45
CA ASP A 61 0.25 23.34 7.66
C ASP A 61 -0.25 23.57 6.22
N MET A 62 -1.25 22.80 5.78
CA MET A 62 -1.87 22.88 4.46
C MET A 62 -3.05 23.85 4.35
N LEU A 63 -3.65 24.21 5.48
CA LEU A 63 -4.91 24.94 5.52
C LEU A 63 -4.75 26.25 6.29
N ASP A 64 -5.27 27.35 5.75
CA ASP A 64 -5.41 28.56 6.55
C ASP A 64 -6.40 28.33 7.72
N ALA A 65 -6.25 29.12 8.78
CA ALA A 65 -7.03 28.97 10.00
C ALA A 65 -8.56 29.07 9.77
N ALA A 66 -8.99 29.75 8.70
CA ALA A 66 -10.38 29.85 8.31
C ALA A 66 -10.89 28.54 7.71
N THR A 67 -10.09 27.87 6.89
CA THR A 67 -10.45 26.60 6.23
C THR A 67 -10.50 25.44 7.23
N ILE A 68 -9.58 25.41 8.21
CA ILE A 68 -9.59 24.43 9.31
C ILE A 68 -10.92 24.48 10.09
N ALA A 69 -11.50 25.67 10.27
CA ALA A 69 -12.72 25.87 11.05
C ALA A 69 -14.01 25.43 10.33
N VAL A 70 -13.95 25.22 9.00
CA VAL A 70 -15.09 24.80 8.16
C VAL A 70 -14.90 23.42 7.54
N LEU A 71 -13.79 22.73 7.86
CA LEU A 71 -13.61 21.35 7.45
C LEU A 71 -14.83 20.54 7.93
N PRO A 72 -15.54 19.85 7.03
CA PRO A 72 -16.58 18.94 7.46
C PRO A 72 -15.97 17.91 8.41
N GLU A 73 -16.77 17.44 9.37
CA GLU A 73 -16.45 16.26 10.18
C GLU A 73 -15.87 15.13 9.32
N PRO A 74 -14.99 14.28 9.87
CA PRO A 74 -14.11 13.36 9.12
C PRO A 74 -14.86 12.62 8.02
N GLY A 75 -14.72 13.14 6.80
CA GLY A 75 -15.57 12.75 5.68
C GLY A 75 -15.17 13.38 4.35
N TRP A 76 -13.95 13.95 4.24
CA TRP A 76 -13.41 14.23 2.91
C TRP A 76 -13.21 12.88 2.23
N GLU A 77 -14.14 12.54 1.32
CA GLU A 77 -14.03 11.40 0.44
C GLU A 77 -12.68 11.52 -0.28
N GLY A 78 -11.80 10.55 -0.05
CA GLY A 78 -10.52 10.51 -0.75
C GLY A 78 -10.72 10.46 -2.26
N PRO A 79 -9.67 10.67 -3.07
CA PRO A 79 -9.81 10.67 -4.51
C PRO A 79 -10.47 9.38 -4.99
N ASP A 80 -11.39 9.50 -5.96
CA ASP A 80 -12.06 8.34 -6.54
C ASP A 80 -10.99 7.42 -7.17
N PRO A 81 -10.88 6.15 -6.71
CA PRO A 81 -10.00 5.13 -7.30
C PRO A 81 -10.06 5.04 -8.82
N LYS A 82 -11.22 5.37 -9.41
CA LYS A 82 -11.45 5.33 -10.86
C LYS A 82 -10.98 6.58 -11.58
N THR A 83 -10.44 7.59 -10.89
CA THR A 83 -9.92 8.84 -11.49
C THR A 83 -8.52 9.22 -11.03
N VAL A 84 -7.90 8.47 -10.10
CA VAL A 84 -6.53 8.75 -9.65
C VAL A 84 -5.50 8.54 -10.76
N ASP A 85 -4.54 9.45 -10.85
CA ASP A 85 -3.42 9.37 -11.81
C ASP A 85 -2.28 8.47 -11.29
N GLU A 86 -2.13 8.39 -9.96
CA GLU A 86 -1.05 7.62 -9.32
C GLU A 86 -1.60 6.62 -8.30
N VAL A 87 -1.15 5.38 -8.43
CA VAL A 87 -1.51 4.25 -7.57
C VAL A 87 -0.25 3.64 -6.97
N PHE A 88 -0.28 3.32 -5.69
CA PHE A 88 0.80 2.64 -5.00
C PHE A 88 0.41 1.21 -4.62
N LEU A 89 1.25 0.24 -5.00
CA LEU A 89 1.11 -1.14 -4.55
C LEU A 89 2.26 -1.48 -3.61
N LEU A 90 1.94 -1.66 -2.33
CA LEU A 90 2.90 -2.01 -1.29
C LEU A 90 3.02 -3.54 -1.21
N VAL A 91 4.19 -4.07 -1.55
CA VAL A 91 4.52 -5.50 -1.46
C VAL A 91 5.38 -5.72 -0.21
N MET A 92 4.79 -6.33 0.82
CA MET A 92 5.35 -6.34 2.17
C MET A 92 5.70 -7.74 2.62
N GLU A 93 7.00 -8.02 2.75
CA GLU A 93 7.50 -9.30 3.27
C GLU A 93 7.44 -9.33 4.80
N THR A 94 6.95 -10.45 5.32
CA THR A 94 7.06 -10.81 6.73
C THR A 94 8.16 -11.87 6.86
N GLY A 95 9.18 -11.57 7.65
CA GLY A 95 10.28 -12.46 7.94
C GLY A 95 10.11 -13.20 9.25
N GLU A 96 11.24 -13.61 9.83
CA GLU A 96 11.27 -14.25 11.15
C GLU A 96 10.65 -13.34 12.22
N MET A 97 10.06 -13.96 13.24
CA MET A 97 9.41 -13.27 14.37
C MET A 97 8.27 -12.30 14.00
N GLU A 98 7.63 -12.47 12.83
CA GLU A 98 6.52 -11.63 12.38
C GLU A 98 6.93 -10.18 12.06
N GLU A 99 8.23 -9.94 11.87
CA GLU A 99 8.76 -8.62 11.57
C GLU A 99 8.79 -8.35 10.07
N ALA A 100 8.69 -7.07 9.70
CA ALA A 100 8.92 -6.67 8.31
C ALA A 100 10.40 -6.84 7.92
N VAL A 101 10.65 -7.06 6.64
CA VAL A 101 12.02 -7.27 6.13
C VAL A 101 12.47 -6.08 5.29
N GLY A 102 13.79 -5.82 5.30
CA GLY A 102 14.42 -4.81 4.44
C GLY A 102 13.80 -3.42 4.60
N GLY A 103 13.46 -2.79 3.47
CA GLY A 103 12.88 -1.45 3.47
C GLY A 103 11.52 -1.33 4.17
N GLY A 104 10.80 -2.44 4.35
CA GLY A 104 9.52 -2.46 5.06
C GLY A 104 9.65 -2.01 6.52
N ILE A 105 10.81 -2.27 7.16
CA ILE A 105 11.09 -1.82 8.54
C ILE A 105 11.12 -0.30 8.62
N THR A 106 11.85 0.33 7.71
CA THR A 106 11.99 1.80 7.66
C THR A 106 10.63 2.45 7.45
N PHE A 107 9.91 1.99 6.42
CA PHE A 107 8.57 2.48 6.13
C PHE A 107 7.64 2.36 7.34
N LEU A 108 7.49 1.15 7.90
CA LEU A 108 6.58 0.93 9.02
C LEU A 108 6.96 1.74 10.25
N ARG A 109 8.25 1.91 10.55
CA ARG A 109 8.72 2.74 11.67
C ARG A 109 8.28 4.20 11.51
N ASP A 110 8.51 4.78 10.33
CA ASP A 110 8.23 6.19 10.05
C ASP A 110 6.72 6.45 10.06
N THR A 111 5.96 5.55 9.44
CA THR A 111 4.50 5.66 9.34
C THR A 111 3.82 5.40 10.68
N MET A 112 4.28 4.41 11.47
CA MET A 112 3.75 4.19 12.82
C MET A 112 4.05 5.37 13.76
N THR A 113 5.22 5.99 13.64
CA THR A 113 5.57 7.19 14.42
C THR A 113 4.60 8.33 14.12
N SER A 114 4.23 8.49 12.85
CA SER A 114 3.23 9.47 12.42
C SER A 114 1.82 9.14 12.95
N ALA A 115 1.39 7.88 12.81
CA ALA A 115 0.08 7.44 13.28
C ALA A 115 -0.07 7.54 14.82
N ARG A 116 1.00 7.22 15.55
CA ARG A 116 1.07 7.42 17.01
C ARG A 116 0.90 8.89 17.38
N THR A 117 1.53 9.79 16.63
CA THR A 117 1.41 11.24 16.87
C THR A 117 -0.05 11.71 16.74
N ASN A 118 -0.79 11.24 15.72
CA ASN A 118 -2.22 11.53 15.57
C ASN A 118 -3.03 11.08 16.80
N ARG A 119 -2.77 9.86 17.26
CA ARG A 119 -3.44 9.28 18.43
C ARG A 119 -3.18 10.07 19.71
N GLU A 120 -1.93 10.47 19.96
CA GLU A 120 -1.55 11.25 21.15
C GLU A 120 -2.18 12.65 21.15
N GLN A 121 -2.29 13.28 19.99
CA GLN A 121 -2.96 14.59 19.84
C GLN A 121 -4.49 14.50 19.90
N ARG A 122 -5.08 13.29 19.99
CA ARG A 122 -6.54 13.03 19.99
C ARG A 122 -7.26 13.71 18.82
N THR A 123 -6.59 13.73 17.69
CA THR A 123 -7.09 14.35 16.47
C THR A 123 -7.07 13.29 15.41
N ASP A 124 -8.22 13.04 14.79
CA ASP A 124 -8.35 11.87 13.93
C ASP A 124 -7.45 11.94 12.70
N TRP A 125 -6.97 13.14 12.28
CA TRP A 125 -6.31 13.32 10.98
C TRP A 125 -5.25 14.44 10.89
N VAL A 126 -4.56 14.80 11.98
CA VAL A 126 -3.56 15.90 11.92
C VAL A 126 -2.46 15.60 10.92
N ARG A 127 -1.95 14.38 10.87
CA ARG A 127 -0.98 13.96 9.85
C ARG A 127 -1.56 12.92 8.91
N CYS A 128 -1.54 13.21 7.62
CA CYS A 128 -2.09 12.31 6.60
C CYS A 128 -1.06 12.06 5.49
N MET A 129 -1.07 10.85 4.94
CA MET A 129 -0.26 10.51 3.78
C MET A 129 -0.82 11.13 2.51
N HIS A 130 0.01 11.94 1.88
CA HIS A 130 -0.27 12.58 0.61
C HIS A 130 0.85 12.31 -0.38
N ILE A 131 0.53 12.45 -1.66
CA ILE A 131 1.47 12.62 -2.74
C ILE A 131 1.71 14.12 -2.86
N ALA A 132 2.95 14.58 -2.67
CA ALA A 132 3.33 15.98 -2.83
C ALA A 132 4.07 16.17 -4.17
N ARG A 133 3.43 16.83 -5.14
CA ARG A 133 4.00 17.14 -6.47
C ARG A 133 3.49 18.48 -6.97
N ASP A 134 4.36 19.31 -7.54
CA ASP A 134 4.02 20.52 -8.31
C ASP A 134 2.90 21.38 -7.67
N ASP A 135 3.09 21.75 -6.39
CA ASP A 135 2.16 22.55 -5.56
C ASP A 135 0.78 21.91 -5.29
N LYS A 136 0.60 20.61 -5.58
CA LYS A 136 -0.59 19.84 -5.29
C LYS A 136 -0.30 18.72 -4.28
N THR A 137 -1.27 18.51 -3.40
CA THR A 137 -1.27 17.40 -2.45
C THR A 137 -2.55 16.58 -2.58
N THR A 138 -2.41 15.31 -2.92
CA THR A 138 -3.53 14.37 -3.05
C THR A 138 -3.32 13.20 -2.11
N ARG A 139 -4.39 12.66 -1.52
CA ARG A 139 -4.27 11.47 -0.66
C ARG A 139 -3.71 10.29 -1.45
N VAL A 140 -2.90 9.48 -0.80
CA VAL A 140 -2.30 8.28 -1.41
C VAL A 140 -3.38 7.24 -1.67
N ALA A 141 -3.60 6.88 -2.94
CA ALA A 141 -4.38 5.71 -3.32
C ALA A 141 -3.48 4.47 -3.33
N TYR A 142 -3.84 3.44 -2.57
CA TYR A 142 -2.96 2.30 -2.34
C TYR A 142 -3.66 0.94 -2.33
N ALA A 143 -2.88 -0.10 -2.60
CA ALA A 143 -3.21 -1.48 -2.34
C ALA A 143 -2.02 -2.17 -1.65
N VAL A 144 -2.29 -3.27 -0.94
CA VAL A 144 -1.26 -4.04 -0.24
C VAL A 144 -1.30 -5.49 -0.68
N LEU A 145 -0.11 -6.02 -0.98
CA LEU A 145 0.13 -7.44 -1.18
C LEU A 145 1.10 -7.91 -0.09
N ALA A 146 0.58 -8.60 0.91
CA ALA A 146 1.40 -9.21 1.95
C ALA A 146 2.05 -10.48 1.42
N VAL A 147 3.33 -10.64 1.71
CA VAL A 147 4.14 -11.79 1.31
C VAL A 147 4.61 -12.48 2.58
N GLY A 148 4.19 -13.73 2.72
CA GLY A 148 4.51 -14.57 3.85
C GLY A 148 5.05 -15.91 3.42
N ASP A 149 5.80 -16.54 4.33
CA ASP A 149 6.31 -17.89 4.16
C ASP A 149 5.85 -18.74 5.37
N THR A 150 4.93 -19.68 5.11
CA THR A 150 4.42 -20.59 6.14
C THR A 150 5.48 -21.58 6.64
N ASP A 151 6.49 -21.87 5.83
CA ASP A 151 7.58 -22.81 6.13
C ASP A 151 8.77 -22.12 6.85
N ALA A 152 8.90 -20.78 6.74
CA ALA A 152 9.94 -19.99 7.42
C ALA A 152 9.82 -19.94 8.95
N MET A 153 8.80 -20.56 9.56
CA MET A 153 8.63 -20.67 11.01
C MET A 153 8.70 -22.13 11.53
N PRO A 154 9.84 -22.84 11.35
CA PRO A 154 9.96 -24.25 11.73
C PRO A 154 9.85 -24.49 13.24
N GLU A 155 10.31 -23.54 14.08
CA GLU A 155 10.15 -23.64 15.55
C GLU A 155 8.67 -23.67 15.96
N ARG A 156 7.78 -23.01 15.22
CA ARG A 156 6.33 -23.03 15.51
C ARG A 156 5.63 -24.28 14.99
N ALA A 157 6.14 -24.91 13.95
CA ALA A 157 5.63 -26.20 13.46
C ALA A 157 5.72 -27.30 14.55
N MET A 158 6.66 -27.17 15.50
CA MET A 158 6.81 -28.06 16.66
C MET A 158 5.84 -27.78 17.81
N TYR A 159 5.47 -26.51 18.07
CA TYR A 159 4.68 -26.12 19.26
C TYR A 159 3.19 -25.86 18.99
N ARG A 160 2.82 -25.55 17.74
CA ARG A 160 1.43 -25.36 17.32
C ARG A 160 1.16 -26.34 16.20
N SER A 161 0.34 -27.34 16.48
CA SER A 161 -0.08 -28.40 15.56
C SER A 161 -0.51 -27.87 14.19
N LYS A 162 0.40 -27.72 13.22
CA LYS A 162 0.14 -27.28 11.83
C LYS A 162 -0.85 -26.11 11.69
N GLN A 163 -0.88 -25.22 12.68
CA GLN A 163 -1.87 -24.15 12.84
C GLN A 163 -1.29 -22.76 12.53
N ASN A 164 -0.19 -22.69 11.77
CA ASN A 164 0.24 -21.43 11.20
C ASN A 164 -0.83 -21.02 10.19
N THR A 165 -1.57 -19.96 10.49
CA THR A 165 -2.54 -19.41 9.54
C THR A 165 -1.82 -18.45 8.60
N ALA A 166 -2.31 -18.28 7.37
CA ALA A 166 -1.78 -17.28 6.44
C ALA A 166 -1.74 -15.87 7.08
N ALA A 167 -2.61 -15.60 8.05
CA ALA A 167 -2.61 -14.36 8.81
C ALA A 167 -1.36 -14.18 9.70
N ASP A 168 -0.79 -15.26 10.23
CA ASP A 168 0.42 -15.22 11.08
C ASP A 168 1.73 -15.11 10.26
N CYS A 169 1.64 -15.33 8.95
CA CYS A 169 2.77 -15.23 8.03
C CYS A 169 2.78 -13.90 7.28
N ASN A 170 1.79 -13.04 7.50
CA ASN A 170 1.57 -11.82 6.72
C ASN A 170 1.46 -10.55 7.61
N GLN A 171 1.95 -10.59 8.85
CA GLN A 171 1.89 -9.47 9.82
C GLN A 171 2.39 -8.15 9.23
N ALA A 172 3.49 -8.15 8.48
CA ALA A 172 4.07 -6.91 7.97
C ALA A 172 3.11 -6.20 7.00
N GLY A 173 2.47 -6.96 6.11
CA GLY A 173 1.46 -6.43 5.19
C GLY A 173 0.17 -6.04 5.89
N GLN A 174 -0.25 -6.76 6.92
CA GLN A 174 -1.39 -6.36 7.76
C GLN A 174 -1.15 -5.04 8.48
N LEU A 175 0.06 -4.88 9.03
CA LEU A 175 0.44 -3.65 9.73
C LEU A 175 0.56 -2.48 8.75
N ALA A 176 1.12 -2.70 7.55
CA ALA A 176 1.18 -1.68 6.51
C ALA A 176 -0.21 -1.20 6.09
N ASP A 177 -1.13 -2.14 5.78
CA ASP A 177 -2.53 -1.83 5.42
C ASP A 177 -3.21 -0.99 6.51
N LYS A 178 -3.07 -1.41 7.77
CA LYS A 178 -3.64 -0.70 8.92
C LYS A 178 -3.06 0.70 9.10
N VAL A 179 -1.74 0.86 9.00
CA VAL A 179 -1.09 2.16 9.22
C VAL A 179 -1.39 3.13 8.09
N MET A 180 -1.47 2.65 6.84
CA MET A 180 -1.90 3.46 5.70
C MET A 180 -3.33 3.98 5.90
N GLU A 181 -4.25 3.13 6.34
CA GLU A 181 -5.62 3.52 6.69
C GLU A 181 -5.65 4.57 7.82
N GLN A 182 -4.86 4.37 8.89
CA GLN A 182 -4.73 5.33 10.00
C GLN A 182 -4.15 6.68 9.59
N LEU A 183 -3.40 6.74 8.50
CA LEU A 183 -2.83 7.96 7.94
C LEU A 183 -3.65 8.51 6.76
N GLY A 184 -4.85 7.98 6.52
CA GLY A 184 -5.81 8.58 5.59
C GLY A 184 -5.57 8.22 4.13
N GLY A 185 -4.76 7.20 3.87
CA GLY A 185 -4.66 6.61 2.54
C GLY A 185 -5.99 6.01 2.10
N VAL A 186 -6.24 6.02 0.79
CA VAL A 186 -7.42 5.40 0.18
C VAL A 186 -7.08 3.99 -0.26
N ARG A 187 -7.63 2.99 0.44
CA ARG A 187 -7.45 1.59 0.07
C ARG A 187 -8.30 1.24 -1.14
N LEU A 188 -7.67 0.84 -2.23
CA LEU A 188 -8.31 0.52 -3.52
C LEU A 188 -9.09 -0.79 -3.48
N CYS A 189 -8.51 -1.82 -2.88
CA CYS A 189 -9.10 -3.16 -2.82
C CYS A 189 -8.69 -3.87 -1.53
N PRO A 190 -9.37 -4.96 -1.12
CA PRO A 190 -8.93 -5.79 0.00
C PRO A 190 -7.50 -6.30 -0.22
N ARG A 191 -6.69 -6.25 0.84
CA ARG A 191 -5.31 -6.75 0.87
C ARG A 191 -5.21 -8.15 0.27
N GLY A 192 -4.19 -8.37 -0.57
CA GLY A 192 -3.78 -9.70 -1.02
C GLY A 192 -2.79 -10.33 -0.03
N GLU A 193 -2.82 -11.64 0.12
CA GLU A 193 -1.89 -12.40 0.95
C GLU A 193 -1.34 -13.54 0.12
N ILE A 194 -0.01 -13.61 0.00
CA ILE A 194 0.72 -14.60 -0.79
C ILE A 194 1.49 -15.50 0.18
N ASP A 195 1.37 -16.82 0.01
CA ASP A 195 2.16 -17.83 0.73
C ASP A 195 3.21 -18.41 -0.22
N VAL A 196 4.45 -17.92 -0.13
CA VAL A 196 5.51 -18.31 -1.09
C VAL A 196 5.93 -19.77 -0.93
N ALA A 197 5.65 -20.40 0.21
CA ALA A 197 5.89 -21.83 0.45
C ALA A 197 5.08 -22.74 -0.49
N ARG A 198 4.03 -22.23 -1.12
CA ARG A 198 3.13 -23.01 -1.98
C ARG A 198 3.56 -23.08 -3.44
N ASP A 199 4.60 -22.35 -3.84
CA ASP A 199 5.09 -22.29 -5.23
C ASP A 199 4.00 -21.92 -6.27
N GLU A 200 3.02 -21.11 -5.84
CA GLU A 200 1.87 -20.68 -6.64
C GLU A 200 1.83 -19.15 -6.81
N VAL A 201 2.98 -18.49 -6.61
CA VAL A 201 3.12 -17.01 -6.60
C VAL A 201 2.53 -16.37 -7.86
N ASP A 202 2.88 -16.86 -9.04
CA ASP A 202 2.39 -16.31 -10.32
C ASP A 202 0.86 -16.35 -10.40
N ARG A 203 0.26 -17.46 -9.97
CA ARG A 203 -1.20 -17.67 -10.00
C ARG A 203 -1.90 -16.80 -8.95
N ASP A 204 -1.31 -16.64 -7.78
CA ASP A 204 -1.94 -15.88 -6.70
C ASP A 204 -1.82 -14.37 -6.94
N VAL A 205 -0.68 -13.92 -7.49
CA VAL A 205 -0.51 -12.55 -8.00
C VAL A 205 -1.51 -12.28 -9.13
N ALA A 206 -1.65 -13.22 -10.06
CA ALA A 206 -2.65 -13.13 -11.13
C ALA A 206 -4.06 -12.92 -10.59
N ALA A 207 -4.47 -13.80 -9.68
CA ALA A 207 -5.79 -13.74 -9.08
C ALA A 207 -6.01 -12.42 -8.33
N PHE A 208 -5.02 -11.93 -7.58
CA PHE A 208 -5.10 -10.64 -6.91
C PHE A 208 -5.31 -9.47 -7.89
N ILE A 209 -4.51 -9.41 -8.96
CA ILE A 209 -4.58 -8.34 -9.95
C ILE A 209 -5.92 -8.37 -10.68
N ASP A 210 -6.29 -9.53 -11.23
CA ASP A 210 -7.42 -9.66 -12.15
C ASP A 210 -8.77 -9.57 -11.42
N THR A 211 -8.85 -10.05 -10.17
CA THR A 211 -10.12 -10.12 -9.43
C THR A 211 -10.34 -8.99 -8.44
N ARG A 212 -9.29 -8.25 -8.05
CA ARG A 212 -9.38 -7.21 -7.01
C ARG A 212 -8.85 -5.86 -7.46
N LEU A 213 -7.61 -5.81 -7.92
CA LEU A 213 -6.94 -4.53 -8.17
C LEU A 213 -7.46 -3.84 -9.45
N LEU A 214 -7.48 -4.54 -10.59
CA LEU A 214 -7.98 -3.95 -11.83
C LEU A 214 -9.47 -3.57 -11.75
N PRO A 215 -10.37 -4.41 -11.21
CA PRO A 215 -11.78 -4.02 -11.05
C PRO A 215 -12.01 -2.77 -10.16
N ALA A 216 -11.08 -2.46 -9.25
CA ALA A 216 -11.16 -1.26 -8.42
C ALA A 216 -10.75 0.03 -9.16
N LEU A 217 -9.99 -0.11 -10.25
CA LEU A 217 -9.38 1.00 -10.99
C LEU A 217 -10.08 1.31 -12.30
N VAL A 218 -10.76 0.32 -12.88
CA VAL A 218 -11.47 0.45 -14.16
C VAL A 218 -12.97 0.70 -13.88
N PRO A 219 -13.60 1.65 -14.58
CA PRO A 219 -15.03 1.94 -14.46
C PRO A 219 -15.96 0.76 -14.65
#